data_AF-A0A846SN61-F1
#
_entry.id   AF-A0A846SN61-F1
#
_cell.length_a   1.000
_cell.length_b   1.000
_cell.length_c   1.000
_cell.angle_alpha   90.00
_cell.angle_beta   90.00
_cell.angle_gamma   90.00
#
_symmetry.space_group_name_H-M   'P 1'
#
loop_
_entity.id
_entity.type
_entity.pdbx_description
1 polymer ?
#
loop_
_entity_poly.entity_id
_entity_poly.type
_entity_poly.pdbx_seq_one_letter_code
_entity_poly.pdbx_strand_id
1 'polypeptide(L)'
;MTILSSDRLAVAKEPRRRGFRRSRRFTPRTSFWTPVTVISFGVIAAWILAALLAPVIAPYDPLETSGPFLDAPSAAHWMGTDDLGRDVLSRVIYGAQLSLPLALAIVVFSLLVGGSVGLAAGYFGKAADNVLMRVADLVLAFPQIILAMAVAAAFGPSVGNAVLALVIVSWPLYARIIRSSVLSVREQEYVFSGRLLGSTTLKSIVKDVIPNSAGPALVMATIELGNAILMLAALSFLGLGPRPPAAEWGAMIALGSQNLGNWWISLFPGLAILTIVMAFNLLGDAVQDYLDPRSRNARKR
;
A
#
# COMPACT_ATOMS: atom_id res chain seq x y z
N MET A 1 -4.50 -69.28 -52.50
CA MET A 1 -5.06 -68.70 -51.27
C MET A 1 -4.53 -67.27 -51.19
N THR A 2 -5.38 -66.32 -51.59
CA THR A 2 -5.48 -64.89 -51.22
C THR A 2 -4.15 -64.18 -50.85
N ILE A 3 -3.73 -63.10 -51.51
CA ILE A 3 -4.30 -61.75 -51.36
C ILE A 3 -3.93 -60.87 -52.57
N LEU A 4 -4.92 -60.07 -52.96
CA LEU A 4 -4.95 -59.08 -54.02
C LEU A 4 -3.97 -57.91 -53.80
N SER A 5 -3.35 -57.50 -54.90
CA SER A 5 -2.77 -56.18 -55.11
C SER A 5 -3.90 -55.15 -55.30
N SER A 6 -3.95 -54.12 -54.46
CA SER A 6 -4.64 -52.87 -54.78
C SER A 6 -4.12 -51.70 -53.94
N ASP A 7 -4.09 -50.55 -54.60
CA ASP A 7 -4.17 -49.20 -54.06
C ASP A 7 -2.90 -48.46 -53.66
N ARG A 8 -2.36 -47.84 -54.71
CA ARG A 8 -1.81 -46.49 -54.73
C ARG A 8 -2.54 -45.57 -53.75
N LEU A 9 -1.85 -45.16 -52.69
CA LEU A 9 -2.19 -43.93 -51.97
C LEU A 9 -1.11 -42.89 -52.27
N ALA A 10 -1.49 -41.97 -53.16
CA ALA A 10 -0.77 -40.74 -53.41
C ALA A 10 -0.65 -39.95 -52.10
N VAL A 11 0.57 -39.80 -51.60
CA VAL A 11 0.87 -38.90 -50.47
C VAL A 11 0.73 -37.47 -50.99
N ALA A 12 -0.43 -36.87 -50.72
CA ALA A 12 -0.71 -35.47 -50.99
C ALA A 12 0.28 -34.60 -50.20
N LYS A 13 1.05 -33.79 -50.93
CA LYS A 13 2.00 -32.82 -50.39
C LYS A 13 1.20 -31.64 -49.81
N GLU A 14 1.07 -31.56 -48.49
CA GLU A 14 0.43 -30.40 -47.87
C GLU A 14 1.18 -29.10 -48.22
N PRO A 15 0.48 -28.02 -48.58
CA PRO A 15 1.12 -26.74 -48.86
C PRO A 15 1.62 -26.13 -47.54
N ARG A 16 2.93 -25.93 -47.43
CA ARG A 16 3.59 -25.15 -46.36
C ARG A 16 2.94 -23.78 -46.24
N ARG A 17 2.00 -23.61 -45.31
CA ARG A 17 1.48 -22.30 -44.91
C ARG A 17 2.63 -21.51 -44.29
N ARG A 18 3.19 -20.57 -45.06
CA ARG A 18 4.11 -19.54 -44.56
C ARG A 18 3.34 -18.68 -43.56
N GLY A 19 3.44 -19.04 -42.28
CA GLY A 19 2.96 -18.22 -41.18
C GLY A 19 3.69 -16.89 -41.20
N PHE A 20 2.94 -15.82 -41.46
CA PHE A 20 3.38 -14.44 -41.30
C PHE A 20 3.58 -14.19 -39.79
N ARG A 21 4.75 -14.58 -39.25
CA ARG A 21 5.19 -14.17 -37.91
C ARG A 21 5.47 -12.66 -37.96
N ARG A 22 4.44 -11.84 -37.78
CA ARG A 22 4.63 -10.45 -37.33
C ARG A 22 5.20 -10.52 -35.93
N SER A 23 6.52 -10.54 -35.81
CA SER A 23 7.18 -10.23 -34.55
C SER A 23 6.88 -8.77 -34.24
N ARG A 24 5.82 -8.54 -33.47
CA ARG A 24 5.72 -7.30 -32.69
C ARG A 24 6.93 -7.34 -31.77
N ARG A 25 7.99 -6.63 -32.17
CA ARG A 25 9.09 -6.27 -31.28
C ARG A 25 8.46 -5.48 -30.14
N PHE A 26 8.12 -6.17 -29.06
CA PHE A 26 7.89 -5.52 -27.77
C PHE A 26 9.22 -4.86 -27.41
N THR A 27 9.29 -3.55 -27.59
CA THR A 27 10.42 -2.76 -27.12
C THR A 27 10.42 -2.82 -25.59
N PRO A 28 11.45 -3.39 -24.96
CA PRO A 28 11.49 -3.51 -23.53
C PRO A 28 11.93 -2.19 -22.92
N ARG A 29 11.00 -1.27 -22.66
CA ARG A 29 11.30 -0.11 -21.82
C ARG A 29 11.22 -0.54 -20.36
N THR A 30 12.31 -1.08 -19.82
CA THR A 30 12.53 -1.21 -18.36
C THR A 30 12.94 0.14 -17.77
N SER A 31 12.20 1.19 -18.12
CA SER A 31 12.38 2.51 -17.53
C SER A 31 11.44 2.61 -16.35
N PHE A 32 11.99 2.73 -15.14
CA PHE A 32 11.19 3.03 -13.95
C PHE A 32 10.33 4.29 -14.16
N TRP A 33 10.85 5.26 -14.91
CA TRP A 33 10.17 6.49 -15.31
C TRP A 33 9.21 6.24 -16.48
N THR A 34 8.11 5.56 -16.20
CA THR A 34 6.94 5.53 -17.09
C THR A 34 6.05 6.76 -16.85
N PRO A 35 5.17 7.14 -17.79
CA PRO A 35 4.21 8.22 -17.55
C PRO A 35 3.38 8.02 -16.28
N VAL A 36 3.00 6.77 -15.98
CA VAL A 36 2.24 6.41 -14.76
C VAL A 36 3.06 6.70 -13.50
N THR A 37 4.34 6.31 -13.49
CA THR A 37 5.24 6.58 -12.36
C THR A 37 5.40 8.08 -12.14
N VAL A 38 5.59 8.86 -13.22
CA VAL A 38 5.74 10.33 -13.14
C VAL A 38 4.47 10.98 -12.60
N ILE A 39 3.29 10.57 -13.08
CA ILE A 39 2.00 11.08 -12.58
C ILE A 39 1.84 10.73 -11.09
N SER A 40 2.16 9.50 -10.71
CA SER A 40 2.03 9.03 -9.32
C SER A 40 2.92 9.84 -8.37
N PHE A 41 4.20 10.04 -8.74
CA PHE A 41 5.09 10.94 -7.98
C PHE A 41 4.57 12.37 -7.95
N GLY A 42 4.05 12.89 -9.05
CA GLY A 42 3.49 14.24 -9.12
C GLY A 42 2.32 14.43 -8.16
N VAL A 43 1.40 13.46 -8.09
CA VAL A 43 0.24 13.52 -7.18
C VAL A 43 0.67 13.39 -5.72
N ILE A 44 1.57 12.45 -5.40
CA ILE A 44 2.10 12.30 -4.04
C ILE A 44 2.83 13.58 -3.61
N ALA A 45 3.69 14.12 -4.46
CA ALA A 45 4.41 15.36 -4.20
C ALA A 45 3.45 16.54 -4.02
N ALA A 46 2.40 16.65 -4.84
CA ALA A 46 1.40 17.70 -4.72
C ALA A 46 0.69 17.66 -3.36
N TRP A 47 0.28 16.47 -2.88
CA TRP A 47 -0.35 16.33 -1.57
C TRP A 47 0.60 16.57 -0.40
N ILE A 48 1.86 16.13 -0.52
CA ILE A 48 2.89 16.43 0.49
C ILE A 48 3.15 17.94 0.54
N LEU A 49 3.27 18.60 -0.60
CA LEU A 49 3.44 20.05 -0.67
C LEU A 49 2.21 20.78 -0.13
N ALA A 50 1.00 20.30 -0.44
CA ALA A 50 -0.23 20.86 0.11
C ALA A 50 -0.27 20.73 1.65
N ALA A 51 0.16 19.59 2.20
CA ALA A 51 0.27 19.40 3.64
C ALA A 51 1.31 20.35 4.27
N LEU A 52 2.51 20.44 3.70
CA LEU A 52 3.58 21.28 4.25
C LEU A 52 3.27 22.78 4.14
N LEU A 53 2.64 23.19 3.04
CA LEU A 53 2.30 24.58 2.76
C LEU A 53 0.88 24.95 3.21
N ALA A 54 0.16 24.07 3.90
CA ALA A 54 -1.23 24.30 4.34
C ALA A 54 -1.43 25.66 5.03
N PRO A 55 -0.55 26.12 5.96
CA PRO A 55 -0.70 27.42 6.60
C PRO A 55 -0.60 28.62 5.67
N VAL A 56 -0.06 28.44 4.46
CA VAL A 56 0.15 29.49 3.46
C VAL A 56 -0.89 29.43 2.35
N ILE A 57 -1.29 28.22 1.93
CA ILE A 57 -2.18 28.02 0.79
C ILE A 57 -3.66 27.88 1.17
N ALA A 58 -3.98 27.57 2.43
CA ALA A 58 -5.36 27.48 2.88
C ALA A 58 -5.97 28.89 2.97
N PRO A 59 -7.13 29.14 2.35
CA PRO A 59 -7.76 30.47 2.40
C PRO A 59 -8.21 30.91 3.80
N TYR A 60 -8.57 29.96 4.66
CA TYR A 60 -9.08 30.22 6.02
C TYR A 60 -8.45 29.27 7.04
N ASP A 61 -8.56 29.60 8.33
CA ASP A 61 -8.21 28.67 9.40
C ASP A 61 -9.18 27.45 9.36
N PRO A 62 -8.67 26.21 9.37
CA PRO A 62 -9.49 25.00 9.26
C PRO A 62 -10.41 24.75 10.47
N LEU A 63 -10.17 25.43 11.60
CA LEU A 63 -10.93 25.26 12.85
C LEU A 63 -11.93 26.39 13.08
N GLU A 64 -11.69 27.57 12.51
CA GLU A 64 -12.56 28.74 12.68
C GLU A 64 -13.77 28.71 11.74
N THR A 65 -14.89 29.24 12.23
CA THR A 65 -16.06 29.51 11.40
C THR A 65 -15.75 30.66 10.45
N SER A 66 -15.74 30.37 9.15
CA SER A 66 -15.37 31.31 8.09
C SER A 66 -16.56 31.84 7.29
N GLY A 67 -17.73 31.22 7.39
CA GLY A 67 -18.92 31.58 6.63
C GLY A 67 -20.23 31.03 7.20
N PRO A 68 -21.35 31.13 6.46
CA PRO A 68 -22.63 30.54 6.85
C PRO A 68 -22.53 29.02 7.00
N PHE A 69 -23.39 28.44 7.85
CA PHE A 69 -23.46 26.99 8.03
C PHE A 69 -24.00 26.31 6.78
N LEU A 70 -23.35 25.20 6.37
CA LEU A 70 -23.79 24.36 5.25
C LEU A 70 -24.02 25.15 3.94
N ASP A 71 -23.15 26.11 3.66
CA ASP A 71 -23.21 26.89 2.44
C ASP A 71 -22.57 26.12 1.28
N ALA A 72 -23.24 26.16 0.13
CA ALA A 72 -22.80 25.46 -1.07
C ALA A 72 -21.50 26.08 -1.62
N PRO A 73 -20.74 25.34 -2.46
CA PRO A 73 -19.54 25.88 -3.11
C PRO A 73 -19.81 27.22 -3.79
N SER A 74 -19.02 28.22 -3.43
CA SER A 74 -19.15 29.61 -3.87
C SER A 74 -17.79 30.24 -4.15
N ALA A 75 -17.77 31.47 -4.69
CA ALA A 75 -16.52 32.19 -4.92
C ALA A 75 -15.75 32.49 -3.62
N ALA A 76 -16.47 32.62 -2.49
CA ALA A 76 -15.88 32.83 -1.17
C ALA A 76 -15.38 31.51 -0.54
N HIS A 77 -16.09 30.41 -0.78
CA HIS A 77 -15.78 29.06 -0.28
C HIS A 77 -15.80 28.05 -1.42
N TRP A 78 -14.66 27.82 -2.07
CA TRP A 78 -14.58 27.04 -3.32
C TRP A 78 -15.09 25.60 -3.21
N MET A 79 -15.07 25.04 -2.01
CA MET A 79 -15.58 23.69 -1.71
C MET A 79 -16.77 23.72 -0.75
N GLY A 80 -17.36 24.90 -0.52
CA GLY A 80 -18.44 25.12 0.43
C GLY A 80 -17.97 25.16 1.88
N THR A 81 -18.92 25.27 2.80
CA THR A 81 -18.70 25.22 4.25
C THR A 81 -19.32 23.97 4.87
N ASP A 82 -18.83 23.58 6.04
CA ASP A 82 -19.37 22.45 6.80
C ASP A 82 -20.49 22.84 7.77
N ASP A 83 -20.90 21.88 8.61
CA ASP A 83 -21.96 22.01 9.62
C ASP A 83 -21.65 23.04 10.71
N LEU A 84 -20.39 23.46 10.83
CA LEU A 84 -19.92 24.50 11.75
C LEU A 84 -19.52 25.80 11.01
N GLY A 85 -19.82 25.89 9.71
CA GLY A 85 -19.50 27.05 8.87
C GLY A 85 -18.01 27.21 8.58
N ARG A 86 -17.22 26.13 8.73
CA ARG A 86 -15.78 26.13 8.43
C ARG A 86 -15.55 25.80 6.96
N ASP A 87 -14.54 26.41 6.35
CA ASP A 87 -14.21 26.23 4.94
C ASP A 87 -13.72 24.80 4.64
N VAL A 88 -14.42 24.10 3.73
CA VAL A 88 -14.11 22.69 3.41
C VAL A 88 -12.77 22.56 2.67
N LEU A 89 -12.41 23.52 1.81
CA LEU A 89 -11.14 23.49 1.07
C LEU A 89 -9.95 23.55 2.04
N SER A 90 -9.97 24.49 2.97
CA SER A 90 -8.97 24.65 4.02
C SER A 90 -8.87 23.38 4.86
N ARG A 91 -10.00 22.80 5.26
CA ARG A 91 -10.04 21.52 5.99
C ARG A 91 -9.49 20.35 5.18
N VAL A 92 -9.74 20.27 3.86
CA VAL A 92 -9.18 19.21 3.00
C VAL A 92 -7.66 19.32 2.92
N ILE A 93 -7.13 20.54 2.76
CA ILE A 93 -5.68 20.78 2.69
C ILE A 93 -5.01 20.42 4.01
N TYR A 94 -5.55 20.92 5.13
CA TYR A 94 -5.05 20.57 6.47
C TYR A 94 -5.26 19.09 6.82
N GLY A 95 -6.28 18.45 6.26
CA GLY A 95 -6.49 17.00 6.37
C GLY A 95 -5.28 16.19 5.92
N ALA A 96 -4.54 16.66 4.92
CA ALA A 96 -3.31 16.03 4.46
C ALA A 96 -2.21 16.00 5.54
N GLN A 97 -2.15 17.00 6.43
CA GLN A 97 -1.17 17.06 7.53
C GLN A 97 -1.40 15.99 8.60
N LEU A 98 -2.64 15.50 8.75
CA LEU A 98 -2.95 14.43 9.68
C LEU A 98 -3.04 13.08 8.98
N SER A 99 -3.78 12.95 7.89
CA SER A 99 -4.04 11.66 7.25
C SER A 99 -2.76 11.02 6.67
N LEU A 100 -1.85 11.79 6.05
CA LEU A 100 -0.64 11.22 5.44
C LEU A 100 0.39 10.73 6.47
N PRO A 101 0.77 11.50 7.51
CA PRO A 101 1.71 11.01 8.51
C PRO A 101 1.17 9.84 9.32
N LEU A 102 -0.14 9.80 9.59
CA LEU A 102 -0.75 8.68 10.31
C LEU A 102 -0.72 7.39 9.49
N ALA A 103 -1.04 7.44 8.19
CA ALA A 103 -0.89 6.28 7.30
C ALA A 103 0.56 5.81 7.20
N LEU A 104 1.51 6.75 7.10
CA LEU A 104 2.94 6.43 7.12
C LEU A 104 3.35 5.77 8.44
N ALA A 105 2.88 6.28 9.57
CA ALA A 105 3.16 5.70 10.89
C ALA A 105 2.65 4.26 10.98
N ILE A 106 1.42 3.99 10.53
CA ILE A 106 0.83 2.64 10.49
C ILE A 106 1.73 1.69 9.71
N VAL A 107 2.15 2.07 8.49
CA VAL A 107 3.01 1.25 7.64
C VAL A 107 4.38 1.03 8.28
N VAL A 108 5.04 2.09 8.75
CA VAL A 108 6.38 2.01 9.35
C VAL A 108 6.36 1.14 10.60
N PHE A 109 5.43 1.34 11.53
CA PHE A 109 5.36 0.53 12.75
C PHE A 109 4.99 -0.92 12.44
N SER A 110 4.08 -1.16 11.49
CA SER A 110 3.74 -2.52 11.05
C SER A 110 4.93 -3.23 10.42
N LEU A 111 5.72 -2.53 9.60
CA LEU A 111 6.94 -3.05 9.00
C LEU A 111 8.03 -3.31 10.05
N LEU A 112 8.18 -2.44 11.05
CA LEU A 112 9.16 -2.63 12.12
C LEU A 112 8.81 -3.84 13.00
N VAL A 113 7.57 -3.92 13.47
CA VAL A 113 7.08 -5.05 14.29
C VAL A 113 7.11 -6.33 13.45
N GLY A 114 6.47 -6.30 12.30
CA GLY A 114 6.36 -7.46 11.41
C GLY A 114 7.72 -7.90 10.89
N GLY A 115 8.58 -6.98 10.50
CA GLY A 115 9.92 -7.29 10.03
C GLY A 115 10.81 -7.89 11.10
N SER A 116 10.72 -7.40 12.35
CA SER A 116 11.44 -8.00 13.47
C SER A 116 10.97 -9.43 13.75
N VAL A 117 9.64 -9.65 13.73
CA VAL A 117 9.05 -10.99 13.93
C VAL A 117 9.39 -11.94 12.77
N GLY A 118 9.27 -11.47 11.53
CA GLY A 118 9.58 -12.24 10.32
C GLY A 118 11.06 -12.61 10.23
N LEU A 119 11.94 -11.68 10.60
CA LEU A 119 13.38 -11.93 10.71
C LEU A 119 13.69 -12.99 11.75
N ALA A 120 13.10 -12.90 12.95
CA ALA A 120 13.29 -13.89 13.99
C ALA A 120 12.77 -15.27 13.56
N ALA A 121 11.57 -15.34 12.99
CA ALA A 121 10.98 -16.58 12.49
C ALA A 121 11.82 -17.22 11.38
N GLY A 122 12.23 -16.45 10.36
CA GLY A 122 13.00 -16.95 9.23
C GLY A 122 14.45 -17.29 9.58
N TYR A 123 15.11 -16.50 10.43
CA TYR A 123 16.52 -16.69 10.74
C TYR A 123 16.73 -17.85 11.72
N PHE A 124 15.98 -17.90 12.82
CA PHE A 124 16.13 -18.94 13.84
C PHE A 124 15.41 -20.25 13.47
N GLY A 125 14.28 -20.15 12.76
CA GLY A 125 13.51 -21.31 12.30
C GLY A 125 12.91 -22.15 13.44
N LYS A 126 12.46 -23.36 13.09
CA LYS A 126 11.98 -24.39 14.04
C LYS A 126 10.80 -23.91 14.90
N ALA A 127 10.91 -23.98 16.22
CA ALA A 127 9.83 -23.63 17.15
C ALA A 127 9.48 -22.13 17.12
N ALA A 128 10.48 -21.26 16.98
CA ALA A 128 10.25 -19.81 16.90
C ALA A 128 9.39 -19.47 15.67
N ASP A 129 9.72 -20.09 14.53
CA ASP A 129 8.94 -19.96 13.31
C ASP A 129 7.49 -20.42 13.49
N ASN A 130 7.29 -21.66 13.96
CA ASN A 130 5.97 -22.22 14.17
C ASN A 130 5.09 -21.36 15.10
N VAL A 131 5.63 -20.91 16.23
CA VAL A 131 4.86 -20.12 17.21
C VAL A 131 4.55 -18.73 16.66
N LEU A 132 5.54 -18.01 16.13
CA LEU A 132 5.36 -16.64 15.64
C LEU A 132 4.43 -16.60 14.44
N MET A 133 4.57 -17.55 13.50
CA MET A 133 3.67 -17.64 12.36
C MET A 133 2.27 -18.09 12.77
N ARG A 134 2.12 -18.93 13.80
CA ARG A 134 0.79 -19.27 14.31
C ARG A 134 0.07 -18.05 14.88
N VAL A 135 0.76 -17.18 15.61
CA VAL A 135 0.20 -15.91 16.10
C VAL A 135 -0.19 -15.01 14.91
N ALA A 136 0.68 -14.90 13.91
CA ALA A 136 0.40 -14.14 12.68
C ALA A 136 -0.85 -14.69 11.95
N ASP A 137 -0.98 -16.01 11.85
CA ASP A 137 -2.11 -16.69 11.22
C ASP A 137 -3.42 -16.47 11.97
N LEU A 138 -3.38 -16.42 13.31
CA LEU A 138 -4.55 -16.12 14.14
C LEU A 138 -5.08 -14.70 13.88
N VAL A 139 -4.19 -13.72 13.75
CA VAL A 139 -4.58 -12.33 13.43
C VAL A 139 -5.19 -12.26 12.03
N LEU A 140 -4.56 -12.89 11.04
CA LEU A 140 -5.00 -12.88 9.64
C LEU A 140 -6.24 -13.73 9.37
N ALA A 141 -6.66 -14.57 10.32
CA ALA A 141 -7.91 -15.33 10.22
C ALA A 141 -9.15 -14.42 10.31
N PHE A 142 -9.01 -13.23 10.92
CA PHE A 142 -10.08 -12.26 11.00
C PHE A 142 -10.04 -11.30 9.79
N PRO A 143 -11.20 -10.87 9.27
CA PRO A 143 -11.24 -9.77 8.32
C PRO A 143 -10.58 -8.52 8.91
N GLN A 144 -9.61 -7.96 8.18
CA GLN A 144 -8.70 -6.92 8.67
C GLN A 144 -9.43 -5.72 9.29
N ILE A 145 -10.47 -5.21 8.61
CA ILE A 145 -11.26 -4.07 9.08
C ILE A 145 -12.06 -4.40 10.35
N ILE A 146 -12.64 -5.61 10.43
CA ILE A 146 -13.45 -6.03 11.59
C ILE A 146 -12.57 -6.14 12.83
N LEU A 147 -11.39 -6.75 12.69
CA LEU A 147 -10.45 -6.85 13.80
C LEU A 147 -9.94 -5.46 14.22
N ALA A 148 -9.62 -4.59 13.26
CA ALA A 148 -9.18 -3.23 13.55
C ALA A 148 -10.26 -2.44 14.31
N MET A 149 -11.53 -2.55 13.90
CA MET A 149 -12.66 -1.95 14.61
C MET A 149 -12.80 -2.49 16.04
N ALA A 150 -12.72 -3.82 16.23
CA ALA A 150 -12.83 -4.42 17.55
C ALA A 150 -11.72 -3.95 18.49
N VAL A 151 -10.47 -3.89 18.01
CA VAL A 151 -9.31 -3.43 18.79
C VAL A 151 -9.43 -1.92 19.09
N ALA A 152 -9.77 -1.10 18.10
CA ALA A 152 -9.94 0.34 18.30
C ALA A 152 -11.11 0.65 19.26
N ALA A 153 -12.22 -0.09 19.17
CA ALA A 153 -13.35 0.05 20.08
C ALA A 153 -12.98 -0.36 21.51
N ALA A 154 -12.17 -1.43 21.69
CA ALA A 154 -11.72 -1.88 23.00
C ALA A 154 -10.80 -0.85 23.70
N PHE A 155 -9.93 -0.17 22.95
CA PHE A 155 -9.09 0.91 23.49
C PHE A 155 -9.80 2.26 23.59
N GLY A 156 -10.93 2.40 22.90
CA GLY A 156 -11.72 3.63 22.81
C GLY A 156 -11.24 4.57 21.69
N PRO A 157 -12.09 5.53 21.27
CA PRO A 157 -11.78 6.34 20.09
C PRO A 157 -10.70 7.38 20.34
N SER A 158 -9.55 7.23 19.67
CA SER A 158 -8.48 8.23 19.62
C SER A 158 -7.58 7.99 18.41
N VAL A 159 -6.83 9.01 18.00
CA VAL A 159 -5.83 8.91 16.93
C VAL A 159 -4.82 7.78 17.21
N GLY A 160 -4.27 7.75 18.42
CA GLY A 160 -3.27 6.77 18.81
C GLY A 160 -3.82 5.35 18.84
N ASN A 161 -5.04 5.16 19.35
CA ASN A 161 -5.68 3.85 19.40
C ASN A 161 -6.02 3.33 18.01
N ALA A 162 -6.47 4.18 17.09
CA ALA A 162 -6.72 3.81 15.71
C ALA A 162 -5.43 3.35 15.00
N VAL A 163 -4.34 4.12 15.15
CA VAL A 163 -3.02 3.73 14.62
C VAL A 163 -2.56 2.40 15.21
N LEU A 164 -2.63 2.25 16.54
CA LEU A 164 -2.20 1.05 17.23
C LEU A 164 -3.03 -0.18 16.82
N ALA A 165 -4.35 -0.03 16.68
CA ALA A 165 -5.23 -1.07 16.18
C ALA A 165 -4.82 -1.51 14.76
N LEU A 166 -4.56 -0.56 13.86
CA LEU A 166 -4.15 -0.88 12.50
C LEU A 166 -2.76 -1.52 12.44
N VAL A 167 -1.83 -1.14 13.33
CA VAL A 167 -0.52 -1.79 13.46
C VAL A 167 -0.65 -3.24 13.93
N ILE A 168 -1.47 -3.50 14.97
CA ILE A 168 -1.73 -4.85 15.50
C ILE A 168 -2.29 -5.79 14.43
N VAL A 169 -3.08 -5.25 13.50
CA VAL A 169 -3.73 -6.05 12.48
C VAL A 169 -2.84 -6.24 11.23
N SER A 170 -1.97 -5.27 10.93
CA SER A 170 -1.22 -5.24 9.65
C SER A 170 0.20 -5.80 9.75
N TRP A 171 0.81 -5.86 10.94
CA TRP A 171 2.16 -6.44 11.12
C TRP A 171 2.34 -7.88 10.58
N PRO A 172 1.34 -8.80 10.62
CA PRO A 172 1.51 -10.18 10.14
C PRO A 172 1.88 -10.27 8.67
N LEU A 173 1.38 -9.33 7.85
CA LEU A 173 1.66 -9.27 6.40
C LEU A 173 3.17 -9.08 6.16
N TYR A 174 3.76 -8.10 6.83
CA TYR A 174 5.20 -7.84 6.78
C TYR A 174 6.01 -8.99 7.36
N ALA A 175 5.54 -9.61 8.45
CA ALA A 175 6.22 -10.76 9.05
C ALA A 175 6.33 -11.94 8.09
N ARG A 176 5.27 -12.27 7.36
CA ARG A 176 5.28 -13.36 6.38
C ARG A 176 6.23 -13.10 5.21
N ILE A 177 6.22 -11.88 4.65
CA ILE A 177 7.07 -11.52 3.50
C ILE A 177 8.54 -11.42 3.88
N ILE A 178 8.85 -10.86 5.05
CA ILE A 178 10.24 -10.81 5.52
C ILE A 178 10.71 -12.22 5.87
N ARG A 179 9.87 -13.04 6.53
CA ARG A 179 10.21 -14.45 6.80
C ARG A 179 10.56 -15.21 5.53
N SER A 180 9.71 -15.15 4.49
CA SER A 180 9.96 -15.90 3.24
C SER A 180 11.25 -15.44 2.56
N SER A 181 11.51 -14.13 2.57
CA SER A 181 12.74 -13.53 2.04
C SER A 181 13.97 -13.97 2.84
N VAL A 182 13.89 -13.94 4.18
CA VAL A 182 14.97 -14.36 5.08
C VAL A 182 15.30 -15.84 4.93
N LEU A 183 14.31 -16.71 4.78
CA LEU A 183 14.53 -18.15 4.52
C LEU A 183 15.36 -18.35 3.26
N SER A 184 15.04 -17.65 2.17
CA SER A 184 15.78 -17.74 0.90
C SER A 184 17.20 -17.14 1.01
N VAL A 185 17.36 -16.02 1.71
CA VAL A 185 18.66 -15.34 1.88
C VAL A 185 19.60 -16.14 2.78
N ARG A 186 19.08 -16.75 3.84
CA ARG A 186 19.87 -17.53 4.81
C ARG A 186 20.55 -18.75 4.15
N GLU A 187 19.97 -19.30 3.09
CA GLU A 187 20.49 -20.46 2.36
C GLU A 187 21.58 -20.09 1.32
N GLN A 188 21.90 -18.81 1.15
CA GLN A 188 22.91 -18.36 0.19
C GLN A 188 24.35 -18.64 0.65
N GLU A 189 25.23 -18.97 -0.30
CA GLU A 189 26.63 -19.36 -0.06
C GLU A 189 27.43 -18.30 0.70
N TYR A 190 27.18 -17.00 0.46
CA TYR A 190 27.90 -15.92 1.13
C TYR A 190 27.55 -15.84 2.63
N VAL A 191 26.31 -16.15 3.01
CA VAL A 191 25.87 -16.20 4.41
C VAL A 191 26.52 -17.40 5.12
N PHE A 192 26.57 -18.55 4.45
CA PHE A 192 27.21 -19.75 4.99
C PHE A 192 28.73 -19.57 5.15
N SER A 193 29.40 -19.04 4.13
CA SER A 193 30.84 -18.77 4.13
C SER A 193 31.23 -17.76 5.21
N GLY A 194 30.43 -16.70 5.39
CA GLY A 194 30.65 -15.72 6.46
C GLY A 194 30.61 -16.33 7.86
N ARG A 195 29.73 -17.30 8.10
CA ARG A 195 29.67 -18.03 9.38
C ARG A 195 30.88 -18.94 9.59
N LEU A 196 31.36 -19.61 8.53
CA LEU A 196 32.58 -20.43 8.59
C LEU A 196 33.82 -19.58 8.93
N LEU A 197 33.84 -18.31 8.50
CA LEU A 197 34.88 -17.34 8.81
C LEU A 197 34.72 -16.67 10.19
N GLY A 198 33.83 -17.17 11.05
CA GLY A 198 33.64 -16.68 12.43
C GLY A 198 32.77 -15.43 12.56
N SER A 199 31.96 -15.09 11.56
CA SER A 199 30.99 -13.99 11.68
C SER A 199 29.94 -14.33 12.76
N THR A 200 29.75 -13.42 13.71
CA THR A 200 28.72 -13.57 14.75
C THR A 200 27.32 -13.54 14.13
N THR A 201 26.35 -14.16 14.80
CA THR A 201 24.95 -14.16 14.39
C THR A 201 24.43 -12.76 14.10
N LEU A 202 24.68 -11.80 15.00
CA LEU A 202 24.24 -10.42 14.84
C LEU A 202 24.88 -9.75 13.62
N LYS A 203 26.18 -9.97 13.39
CA LYS A 203 26.89 -9.42 12.23
C LYS A 203 26.35 -9.99 10.93
N SER A 204 26.07 -11.29 10.87
CA SER A 204 25.43 -11.95 9.73
C SER A 204 24.03 -11.39 9.47
N ILE A 205 23.23 -11.18 10.51
CA ILE A 205 21.87 -10.62 10.37
C ILE A 205 21.92 -9.21 9.79
N VAL A 206 22.68 -8.31 10.40
CA VAL A 206 22.68 -6.88 10.04
C VAL A 206 23.35 -6.63 8.71
N LYS A 207 24.46 -7.32 8.41
CA LYS A 207 25.25 -7.09 7.20
C LYS A 207 24.74 -7.88 5.99
N ASP A 208 24.33 -9.12 6.21
CA ASP A 208 24.06 -10.05 5.11
C ASP A 208 22.57 -10.33 4.93
N VAL A 209 21.78 -10.46 6.00
CA VAL A 209 20.38 -10.89 5.90
C VAL A 209 19.43 -9.72 5.69
N ILE A 210 19.39 -8.74 6.60
CA ILE A 210 18.43 -7.64 6.58
C ILE A 210 18.45 -6.88 5.24
N PRO A 211 19.61 -6.43 4.72
CA PRO A 211 19.65 -5.66 3.48
C PRO A 211 19.13 -6.45 2.27
N ASN A 212 19.37 -7.76 2.25
CA ASN A 212 18.98 -8.64 1.14
C ASN A 212 17.54 -9.16 1.27
N SER A 213 16.93 -9.08 2.46
CA SER A 213 15.53 -9.50 2.68
C SER A 213 14.52 -8.35 2.72
N ALA A 214 14.98 -7.08 2.81
CA ALA A 214 14.10 -5.92 2.96
C ALA A 214 13.37 -5.52 1.66
N GLY A 215 13.94 -5.81 0.49
CA GLY A 215 13.43 -5.34 -0.81
C GLY A 215 11.94 -5.62 -1.04
N PRO A 216 11.47 -6.88 -0.95
CA PRO A 216 10.05 -7.22 -1.13
C PRO A 216 9.13 -6.53 -0.11
N ALA A 217 9.60 -6.33 1.12
CA ALA A 217 8.82 -5.67 2.17
C ALA A 217 8.67 -4.15 1.92
N LEU A 218 9.71 -3.51 1.35
CA LEU A 218 9.67 -2.10 0.95
C LEU A 218 8.72 -1.87 -0.23
N VAL A 219 8.70 -2.80 -1.20
CA VAL A 219 7.70 -2.79 -2.29
C VAL A 219 6.30 -2.86 -1.69
N MET A 220 6.05 -3.84 -0.82
CA MET A 220 4.74 -3.98 -0.19
C MET A 220 4.34 -2.73 0.61
N ALA A 221 5.28 -2.13 1.33
CA ALA A 221 5.03 -0.92 2.12
C ALA A 221 4.48 0.22 1.25
N THR A 222 4.92 0.36 0.00
CA THR A 222 4.39 1.40 -0.89
C THR A 222 2.92 1.21 -1.25
N ILE A 223 2.49 -0.04 -1.48
CA ILE A 223 1.10 -0.38 -1.77
C ILE A 223 0.25 -0.24 -0.49
N GLU A 224 0.78 -0.70 0.64
CA GLU A 224 0.09 -0.65 1.93
C GLU A 224 -0.09 0.78 2.47
N LEU A 225 0.64 1.79 1.98
CA LEU A 225 0.35 3.19 2.30
C LEU A 225 -1.06 3.59 1.84
N GLY A 226 -1.45 3.22 0.63
CA GLY A 226 -2.81 3.47 0.13
C GLY A 226 -3.86 2.74 0.96
N ASN A 227 -3.62 1.47 1.28
CA ASN A 227 -4.51 0.68 2.12
C ASN A 227 -4.64 1.25 3.55
N ALA A 228 -3.54 1.71 4.14
CA ALA A 228 -3.53 2.33 5.46
C ALA A 228 -4.36 3.62 5.52
N ILE A 229 -4.32 4.45 4.47
CA ILE A 229 -5.18 5.65 4.35
C ILE A 229 -6.65 5.23 4.33
N LEU A 230 -7.02 4.25 3.50
CA LEU A 230 -8.40 3.76 3.42
C LEU A 230 -8.90 3.18 4.74
N MET A 231 -8.07 2.39 5.42
CA MET A 231 -8.40 1.77 6.70
C MET A 231 -8.55 2.79 7.82
N LEU A 232 -7.64 3.76 7.88
CA LEU A 232 -7.73 4.87 8.84
C LEU A 232 -9.02 5.66 8.60
N ALA A 233 -9.30 6.01 7.34
CA ALA A 233 -10.52 6.72 6.98
C ALA A 233 -11.79 5.93 7.32
N ALA A 234 -11.78 4.60 7.14
CA ALA A 234 -12.88 3.73 7.52
C ALA A 234 -13.10 3.72 9.05
N LEU A 235 -12.03 3.64 9.85
CA LEU A 235 -12.16 3.73 11.30
C LEU A 235 -12.65 5.11 11.75
N SER A 236 -12.13 6.19 11.16
CA SER A 236 -12.61 7.56 11.41
C SER A 236 -14.09 7.72 11.05
N PHE A 237 -14.52 7.16 9.91
CA PHE A 237 -15.90 7.17 9.48
C PHE A 237 -16.83 6.48 10.49
N LEU A 238 -16.34 5.41 11.11
CA LEU A 238 -17.04 4.67 12.17
C LEU A 238 -16.91 5.30 13.56
N GLY A 239 -16.31 6.49 13.66
CA GLY A 239 -16.14 7.21 14.92
C GLY A 239 -15.05 6.66 15.84
N LEU A 240 -14.17 5.79 15.33
CA LEU A 240 -13.05 5.18 16.05
C LEU A 240 -11.70 5.87 15.80
N GLY A 241 -11.67 6.85 14.90
CA GLY A 241 -10.47 7.62 14.53
C GLY A 241 -10.30 8.95 15.28
N PRO A 242 -9.60 9.92 14.65
CA PRO A 242 -9.45 11.27 15.20
C PRO A 242 -10.80 11.96 15.43
N ARG A 243 -10.91 12.71 16.52
CA ARG A 243 -12.12 13.43 16.90
C ARG A 243 -12.06 14.90 16.46
N PRO A 244 -13.23 15.55 16.26
CA PRO A 244 -13.31 17.00 16.15
C PRO A 244 -12.55 17.68 17.31
N PRO A 245 -11.88 18.82 17.07
CA PRO A 245 -12.01 19.70 15.91
C PRO A 245 -11.05 19.37 14.74
N ALA A 246 -10.20 18.34 14.89
CA ALA A 246 -9.17 17.98 13.92
C ALA A 246 -9.73 17.80 12.50
N ALA A 247 -9.01 18.32 11.50
CA ALA A 247 -9.31 18.08 10.10
C ALA A 247 -8.66 16.77 9.66
N GLU A 248 -9.46 15.75 9.39
CA GLU A 248 -9.02 14.44 8.90
C GLU A 248 -10.03 13.95 7.87
N TRP A 249 -9.56 13.43 6.73
CA TRP A 249 -10.42 13.14 5.59
C TRP A 249 -11.53 12.13 5.90
N GLY A 250 -11.25 11.04 6.62
CA GLY A 250 -12.28 10.06 6.99
C GLY A 250 -13.34 10.63 7.92
N ALA A 251 -12.93 11.42 8.91
CA ALA A 251 -13.86 12.11 9.82
C ALA A 251 -14.73 13.14 9.06
N MET A 252 -14.17 13.85 8.08
CA MET A 252 -14.93 14.78 7.23
C MET A 252 -15.99 14.05 6.39
N ILE A 253 -15.65 12.89 5.83
CA ILE A 253 -16.61 12.05 5.09
C ILE A 253 -17.74 11.56 6.01
N ALA A 254 -17.44 11.25 7.27
CA ALA A 254 -18.46 10.89 8.26
C ALA A 254 -19.42 12.04 8.57
N LEU A 255 -18.93 13.28 8.64
CA LEU A 255 -19.78 14.46 8.85
C LEU A 255 -20.69 14.72 7.65
N GLY A 256 -20.16 14.60 6.43
CA GLY A 256 -20.97 14.79 5.22
C GLY A 256 -21.96 13.66 4.96
N SER A 257 -21.67 12.42 5.40
CA SER A 257 -22.62 11.29 5.25
C SER A 257 -23.89 11.46 6.09
N GLN A 258 -23.83 12.23 7.17
CA GLN A 258 -25.01 12.60 7.98
C GLN A 258 -25.85 13.70 7.31
N ASN A 259 -25.27 14.44 6.35
CA ASN A 259 -25.88 15.58 5.68
C ASN A 259 -25.89 15.38 4.17
N LEU A 260 -26.62 14.36 3.69
CA LEU A 260 -26.61 13.95 2.28
C LEU A 260 -26.99 15.05 1.26
N GLY A 261 -27.71 16.09 1.68
CA GLY A 261 -27.99 17.27 0.84
C GLY A 261 -26.76 18.14 0.56
N ASN A 262 -25.76 18.11 1.45
CA ASN A 262 -24.54 18.90 1.40
C ASN A 262 -23.36 18.03 0.93
N TRP A 263 -23.50 17.50 -0.28
CA TRP A 263 -22.62 16.49 -0.87
C TRP A 263 -21.13 16.88 -0.89
N TRP A 264 -20.82 18.18 -0.94
CA TRP A 264 -19.44 18.69 -1.00
C TRP A 264 -18.61 18.30 0.23
N ILE A 265 -19.24 18.20 1.41
CA ILE A 265 -18.57 17.88 2.67
C ILE A 265 -17.93 16.49 2.61
N SER A 266 -18.56 15.52 1.95
CA SER A 266 -18.00 14.17 1.75
C SER A 266 -17.21 14.02 0.44
N LEU A 267 -17.63 14.69 -0.63
CA LEU A 267 -17.04 14.48 -1.95
C LEU A 267 -15.57 14.91 -2.00
N PHE A 268 -15.25 16.11 -1.53
CA PHE A 268 -13.89 16.66 -1.64
C PHE A 268 -12.83 15.91 -0.81
N PRO A 269 -13.05 15.59 0.48
CA PRO A 269 -12.12 14.70 1.20
C PRO A 269 -12.09 13.30 0.59
N GLY A 270 -13.20 12.80 0.04
CA GLY A 270 -13.22 11.53 -0.71
C GLY A 270 -12.33 11.55 -1.95
N LEU A 271 -12.33 12.64 -2.71
CA LEU A 271 -11.42 12.85 -3.86
C LEU A 271 -9.97 12.96 -3.42
N ALA A 272 -9.70 13.58 -2.27
CA ALA A 272 -8.35 13.62 -1.70
C ALA A 272 -7.82 12.21 -1.42
N ILE A 273 -8.60 11.38 -0.72
CA ILE A 273 -8.28 9.96 -0.48
C ILE A 273 -8.10 9.21 -1.81
N LEU A 274 -9.03 9.36 -2.75
CA LEU A 274 -8.99 8.65 -4.03
C LEU A 274 -7.69 8.95 -4.79
N THR A 275 -7.33 10.22 -4.93
CA THR A 275 -6.16 10.63 -5.71
C THR A 275 -4.86 10.13 -5.09
N ILE A 276 -4.70 10.26 -3.77
CA ILE A 276 -3.47 9.82 -3.11
C ILE A 276 -3.35 8.29 -3.05
N VAL A 277 -4.45 7.57 -2.80
CA VAL A 277 -4.46 6.09 -2.75
C VAL A 277 -4.14 5.52 -4.12
N MET A 278 -4.74 6.07 -5.17
CA MET A 278 -4.42 5.67 -6.55
C MET A 278 -2.94 5.92 -6.86
N ALA A 279 -2.38 7.06 -6.45
CA ALA A 279 -0.98 7.37 -6.68
C ALA A 279 -0.02 6.40 -5.96
N PHE A 280 -0.31 6.03 -4.70
CA PHE A 280 0.50 5.03 -3.97
C PHE A 280 0.40 3.63 -4.58
N ASN A 281 -0.80 3.20 -4.98
CA ASN A 281 -0.99 1.89 -5.62
C ASN A 281 -0.24 1.82 -6.96
N LEU A 282 -0.40 2.82 -7.83
CA LEU A 282 0.28 2.88 -9.13
C LEU A 282 1.81 2.98 -8.98
N LEU A 283 2.30 3.71 -7.98
CA LEU A 283 3.72 3.77 -7.67
C LEU A 283 4.23 2.41 -7.18
N GLY A 284 3.48 1.73 -6.31
CA GLY A 284 3.85 0.41 -5.80
C GLY A 284 3.93 -0.64 -6.90
N ASP A 285 2.97 -0.66 -7.82
CA ASP A 285 3.01 -1.52 -9.00
C ASP A 285 4.26 -1.24 -9.86
N ALA A 286 4.58 0.02 -10.11
CA ALA A 286 5.78 0.40 -10.87
C ALA A 286 7.09 0.00 -10.17
N VAL A 287 7.15 0.11 -8.84
CA VAL A 287 8.28 -0.33 -8.02
C VAL A 287 8.42 -1.86 -8.07
N GLN A 288 7.30 -2.58 -7.97
CA GLN A 288 7.26 -4.04 -8.09
C GLN A 288 7.74 -4.51 -9.46
N ASP A 289 7.25 -3.92 -10.54
CA ASP A 289 7.62 -4.25 -11.91
C ASP A 289 9.10 -4.00 -12.19
N TYR A 290 9.67 -2.93 -11.63
CA TYR A 290 11.08 -2.60 -11.77
C TYR A 290 11.98 -3.58 -11.00
N LEU A 291 11.53 -4.07 -9.85
CA LEU A 291 12.29 -4.96 -8.98
C LEU A 291 12.12 -6.45 -9.32
N ASP A 292 11.10 -6.86 -10.09
CA ASP A 292 10.91 -8.27 -10.48
C ASP A 292 12.03 -8.78 -11.42
N PRO A 293 12.88 -9.73 -10.97
CA PRO A 293 13.96 -10.31 -11.79
C PRO A 293 13.45 -11.17 -12.96
N ARG A 294 12.20 -11.68 -12.91
CA ARG A 294 11.65 -12.58 -13.95
C ARG A 294 11.41 -11.84 -15.27
N SER A 295 11.09 -10.55 -15.22
CA SER A 295 11.01 -9.66 -16.39
C SER A 295 12.35 -9.60 -17.16
N ARG A 296 13.47 -9.85 -16.47
CA ARG A 296 14.83 -9.84 -17.02
C ARG A 296 15.25 -11.21 -17.56
N ASN A 297 14.77 -12.31 -17.00
CA ASN A 297 15.15 -13.68 -17.38
C ASN A 297 14.32 -14.30 -18.51
N ALA A 298 13.08 -13.86 -18.73
CA ALA A 298 12.29 -14.21 -19.93
C ALA A 298 12.90 -13.68 -21.25
N ARG A 299 14.02 -12.94 -21.17
CA ARG A 299 14.76 -12.35 -22.30
C ARG A 299 16.07 -13.09 -22.65
N LYS A 300 16.50 -14.08 -21.85
CA LYS A 300 17.73 -14.85 -22.13
C LYS A 300 17.46 -16.22 -22.76
N ARG A 301 16.20 -16.56 -23.05
CA ARG A 301 15.81 -17.78 -23.76
C ARG A 301 15.18 -17.44 -25.10
#